data_AF-A0A7D7RGR9-F1
#
_entry.id   AF-A0A7D7RGR9-F1
#
_cell.length_a   1.000
_cell.length_b   1.000
_cell.length_c   1.000
_cell.angle_alpha   90.00
_cell.angle_beta   90.00
_cell.angle_gamma   90.00
#
_symmetry.space_group_name_H-M   'P 1'
#
loop_
_entity.id
_entity.type
_entity.pdbx_description
1 polymer ?
#
loop_
_entity_poly.entity_id
_entity_poly.type
_entity_poly.pdbx_seq_one_letter_code
_entity_poly.pdbx_strand_id
1 'polypeptide(L)'
;MDTRTDGLTEFLTQTQAIYAQAQSIDSDMDKNEAGQLEQLQDLFDSRQETIEALSAAGTDDWSNDEKATIDDIQQIEIQLQPLLKRVHEQFTVQMTRLGQARKVSGQYAGAYRQPTSGGSFIDQRK
;
A
#
# COMPACT_ATOMS: atom_id res chain seq x y z
N MET A 1 26.47 7.03 23.89
CA MET A 1 25.89 6.37 22.71
C MET A 1 25.68 7.46 21.68
N ASP A 2 26.19 7.27 20.46
CA ASP A 2 26.13 8.28 19.41
C ASP A 2 24.75 8.21 18.77
N THR A 3 23.93 9.23 19.04
CA THR A 3 22.53 9.31 18.61
C THR A 3 22.37 9.21 17.10
N ARG A 4 23.41 9.54 16.32
CA ARG A 4 23.39 9.43 14.86
C ARG A 4 23.62 8.00 14.37
N THR A 5 24.59 7.29 14.95
CA THR A 5 24.87 5.89 14.61
C THR A 5 23.68 5.00 14.99
N ASP A 6 23.07 5.24 16.15
CA ASP A 6 21.87 4.53 16.58
C ASP A 6 20.70 4.79 15.61
N GLY A 7 20.49 6.06 15.22
CA GLY A 7 19.45 6.42 14.25
C GLY A 7 19.67 5.82 12.86
N LEU A 8 20.91 5.74 12.38
CA LEU A 8 21.23 5.08 11.10
C LEU A 8 21.02 3.56 11.17
N THR A 9 21.32 2.94 12.32
CA THR A 9 21.08 1.51 12.54
C THR A 9 19.58 1.21 12.55
N GLU A 10 18.79 2.06 13.20
CA GLU A 10 17.33 1.98 13.18
C GLU A 10 16.79 2.18 11.76
N PHE A 11 17.31 3.16 11.03
CA PHE A 11 16.92 3.44 9.65
C PHE A 11 17.21 2.26 8.71
N LEU A 12 18.37 1.61 8.87
CA LEU A 12 18.70 0.38 8.15
C LEU A 12 17.74 -0.76 8.49
N THR A 13 17.47 -0.97 9.78
CA THR A 13 16.57 -2.02 10.26
C THR A 13 15.15 -1.85 9.70
N GLN A 14 14.62 -0.63 9.73
CA GLN A 14 13.31 -0.30 9.17
C GLN A 14 13.29 -0.51 7.65
N THR A 15 14.35 -0.11 6.94
CA THR A 15 14.47 -0.30 5.49
C THR A 15 14.48 -1.80 5.13
N GLN A 16 15.18 -2.63 5.91
CA GLN A 16 15.17 -4.09 5.76
C GLN A 16 13.79 -4.70 6.07
N ALA A 17 13.09 -4.21 7.10
CA ALA A 17 11.76 -4.67 7.45
C ALA A 17 10.74 -4.36 6.35
N ILE A 18 10.77 -3.14 5.80
CA ILE A 18 9.94 -2.75 4.65
C ILE A 18 10.24 -3.65 3.45
N TYR A 19 11.51 -3.93 3.17
CA TYR A 19 11.90 -4.80 2.07
C TYR A 19 11.34 -6.22 2.26
N ALA A 20 11.49 -6.81 3.44
CA ALA A 20 10.95 -8.13 3.75
C ALA A 20 9.42 -8.17 3.63
N GLN A 21 8.73 -7.15 4.17
CA GLN A 21 7.28 -7.04 4.07
C GLN A 21 6.84 -6.89 2.60
N ALA A 22 7.48 -6.02 1.83
CA ALA A 22 7.19 -5.82 0.42
C ALA A 22 7.43 -7.07 -0.43
N GLN A 23 8.42 -7.91 -0.07
CA GLN A 23 8.65 -9.21 -0.72
C GLN A 23 7.55 -10.23 -0.41
N SER A 24 6.97 -10.19 0.79
CA SER A 24 5.93 -11.12 1.21
C SER A 24 4.57 -10.87 0.55
N ILE A 25 4.34 -9.65 0.04
CA ILE A 25 3.09 -9.28 -0.62
C ILE A 25 3.00 -10.00 -1.97
N ASP A 26 2.04 -10.92 -2.09
CA ASP A 26 1.72 -11.59 -3.35
C ASP A 26 1.15 -10.56 -4.33
N SER A 27 1.38 -10.80 -5.63
CA SER A 27 0.65 -10.10 -6.69
C SER A 27 -0.86 -10.22 -6.58
N ASP A 28 -1.34 -11.36 -6.12
CA ASP A 28 -2.74 -11.64 -5.95
C ASP A 28 -3.18 -11.20 -4.55
N MET A 29 -3.82 -10.02 -4.48
CA MET A 29 -4.26 -9.43 -3.21
C MET A 29 -5.19 -10.33 -2.41
N ASP A 30 -5.90 -11.27 -3.05
CA ASP A 30 -6.79 -12.21 -2.37
C ASP A 30 -6.02 -13.29 -1.58
N LYS A 31 -4.71 -13.44 -1.83
CA LYS A 31 -3.82 -14.35 -1.11
C LYS A 31 -3.03 -13.69 0.02
N ASN A 32 -3.11 -12.37 0.12
CA ASN A 32 -2.42 -11.61 1.16
C ASN A 32 -3.23 -11.65 2.46
N GLU A 33 -2.54 -11.69 3.59
CA GLU A 33 -3.20 -11.61 4.88
C GLU A 33 -3.81 -10.22 5.08
N ALA A 34 -4.96 -10.18 5.76
CA ALA A 34 -5.58 -8.91 6.12
C ALA A 34 -4.61 -8.10 7.00
N GLY A 35 -4.41 -6.83 6.67
CA GLY A 35 -3.49 -5.95 7.41
C GLY A 35 -2.08 -5.86 6.83
N GLN A 36 -1.70 -6.63 5.80
CA GLN A 36 -0.32 -6.61 5.28
C GLN A 36 0.07 -5.26 4.65
N LEU A 37 -0.87 -4.57 4.01
CA LEU A 37 -0.64 -3.25 3.42
C LEU A 37 -0.60 -2.17 4.50
N GLU A 38 -1.44 -2.30 5.53
CA GLU A 38 -1.45 -1.43 6.70
C GLU A 38 -0.14 -1.54 7.48
N GLN A 39 0.35 -2.77 7.72
CA GLN A 39 1.68 -3.00 8.31
C GLN A 39 2.81 -2.39 7.48
N LEU A 40 2.73 -2.51 6.14
CA LEU A 40 3.71 -1.89 5.27
C LEU A 40 3.69 -0.35 5.41
N GLN A 41 2.51 0.25 5.51
CA GLN A 41 2.34 1.69 5.73
C GLN A 41 2.91 2.12 7.09
N ASP A 42 2.60 1.40 8.16
CA ASP A 42 3.10 1.69 9.51
C ASP A 42 4.64 1.68 9.56
N LEU A 43 5.27 0.75 8.83
CA LEU A 43 6.73 0.69 8.69
C LEU A 43 7.29 1.92 7.95
N PHE A 44 6.60 2.41 6.91
CA PHE A 44 7.00 3.64 6.22
C PHE A 44 6.87 4.87 7.11
N ASP A 45 5.78 4.97 7.89
CA ASP A 45 5.54 6.09 8.79
C ASP A 45 6.61 6.13 9.88
N SER A 46 6.90 4.99 10.51
CA SER A 46 7.99 4.88 11.50
C SER A 46 9.36 5.22 10.91
N ARG A 47 9.64 4.81 9.67
CA ARG A 47 10.87 5.15 8.95
C ARG A 47 10.99 6.65 8.67
N GLN A 48 9.87 7.30 8.34
CA GLN A 48 9.84 8.74 8.08
C GLN A 48 10.18 9.54 9.35
N GLU A 49 9.68 9.13 10.52
CA GLU A 49 10.05 9.74 11.81
C GLU A 49 11.56 9.65 12.08
N THR A 50 12.19 8.50 11.79
CA THR A 50 13.64 8.32 11.91
C THR A 50 14.42 9.24 10.97
N ILE A 51 13.98 9.39 9.72
CA ILE A 51 14.60 10.29 8.74
C ILE A 51 14.55 11.74 9.23
N GLU A 52 13.41 12.17 9.77
CA GLU A 52 13.23 13.53 10.30
C GLU A 52 14.14 13.79 11.50
N ALA A 53 14.26 12.82 12.40
CA ALA A 53 15.17 12.90 13.55
C ALA A 53 16.64 12.97 13.11
N LEU A 54 17.05 12.14 12.14
CA LEU A 54 18.41 12.15 11.58
C LEU A 54 18.71 13.47 10.84
N SER A 55 17.75 14.00 10.09
CA SER A 55 17.90 15.27 9.37
C SER A 55 18.09 16.44 10.33
N ALA A 56 17.38 16.44 11.47
CA ALA A 56 17.55 17.46 12.50
C ALA A 56 18.92 17.40 13.20
N ALA A 57 19.59 16.25 13.20
CA ALA A 57 20.91 16.07 13.80
C ALA A 57 22.08 16.57 12.92
N GLY A 58 21.81 16.94 11.66
CA GLY A 58 22.79 17.43 10.71
C GLY A 58 23.51 16.31 9.94
N THR A 59 23.68 16.51 8.62
CA THR A 59 24.10 15.47 7.67
C THR A 59 25.48 15.71 7.04
N ASP A 60 26.22 16.71 7.51
CA ASP A 60 27.31 17.29 6.71
C ASP A 60 28.65 16.55 6.87
N ASP A 61 28.83 15.76 7.94
CA ASP A 61 30.08 15.05 8.24
C ASP A 61 29.82 13.62 8.75
N TRP A 62 29.40 12.72 7.85
CA TRP A 62 29.32 11.30 8.14
C TRP A 62 30.72 10.66 8.19
N SER A 63 30.97 9.88 9.25
CA SER A 63 32.12 8.99 9.36
C SER A 63 32.09 7.87 8.30
N ASN A 64 33.19 7.13 8.17
CA ASN A 64 33.26 6.03 7.20
C ASN A 64 32.28 4.90 7.52
N ASP A 65 32.06 4.60 8.79
CA ASP A 65 31.14 3.54 9.22
C ASP A 65 29.67 3.95 8.97
N GLU A 66 29.35 5.23 9.21
CA GLU A 66 28.03 5.79 8.90
C GLU A 66 27.78 5.80 7.38
N LYS A 67 28.79 6.15 6.58
CA LYS A 67 28.71 6.07 5.10
C LYS A 67 28.47 4.66 4.62
N ALA A 68 29.17 3.66 5.17
CA ALA A 68 28.93 2.27 4.83
C ALA A 68 27.49 1.83 5.14
N THR A 69 26.95 2.27 6.28
CA THR A 69 25.55 2.01 6.65
C THR A 69 24.57 2.69 5.68
N ILE A 70 24.85 3.93 5.28
CA ILE A 70 24.06 4.67 4.28
C ILE A 70 24.10 3.96 2.92
N ASP A 71 25.26 3.45 2.50
CA ASP A 71 25.40 2.71 1.25
C ASP A 71 24.55 1.42 1.29
N ASP A 72 24.55 0.68 2.40
CA ASP A 72 23.70 -0.50 2.58
C ASP A 72 22.21 -0.15 2.47
N ILE A 73 21.79 0.96 3.09
CA ILE A 73 20.40 1.47 2.99
C ILE A 73 20.05 1.75 1.53
N GLN A 74 20.90 2.46 0.81
CA GLN A 74 20.67 2.81 -0.61
C GLN A 74 20.56 1.56 -1.49
N GLN A 75 21.39 0.54 -1.26
CA GLN A 75 21.30 -0.72 -2.02
C GLN A 75 19.95 -1.41 -1.81
N ILE A 76 19.43 -1.42 -0.58
CA ILE A 76 18.12 -2.01 -0.30
C ILE A 76 17.01 -1.17 -0.93
N GLU A 77 17.09 0.17 -0.87
CA GLU A 77 16.10 1.06 -1.50
C GLU A 77 15.99 0.82 -3.02
N ILE A 78 17.12 0.64 -3.71
CA ILE A 78 17.14 0.32 -5.15
C ILE A 78 16.36 -0.97 -5.43
N GLN A 79 16.53 -1.99 -4.58
CA GLN A 79 15.81 -3.26 -4.72
C GLN A 79 14.33 -3.16 -4.32
N LEU A 80 14.00 -2.24 -3.40
CA LEU A 80 12.65 -2.01 -2.91
C LEU A 80 11.76 -1.31 -3.95
N GLN A 81 12.30 -0.38 -4.74
CA GLN A 81 11.56 0.36 -5.77
C GLN A 81 10.67 -0.51 -6.69
N PRO A 82 11.16 -1.59 -7.33
CA PRO A 82 10.31 -2.44 -8.17
C PRO A 82 9.22 -3.17 -7.38
N LEU A 83 9.48 -3.53 -6.12
CA LEU A 83 8.48 -4.19 -5.27
C LEU A 83 7.33 -3.23 -4.94
N LEU A 84 7.62 -2.01 -4.52
CA LEU A 84 6.60 -1.00 -4.23
C LEU A 84 5.77 -0.64 -5.47
N LYS A 85 6.43 -0.53 -6.63
CA LYS A 85 5.74 -0.33 -7.90
C LYS A 85 4.75 -1.46 -8.18
N ARG A 86 5.16 -2.71 -7.98
CA ARG A 86 4.26 -3.87 -8.12
C ARG A 86 3.08 -3.79 -7.16
N VAL A 87 3.32 -3.52 -5.87
CA VAL A 87 2.25 -3.38 -4.87
C VAL A 87 1.22 -2.33 -5.30
N HIS A 88 1.68 -1.15 -5.73
CA HIS A 88 0.81 -0.07 -6.21
C HIS A 88 0.00 -0.47 -7.46
N GLU A 89 0.64 -1.12 -8.43
CA GLU A 89 -0.03 -1.61 -9.64
C GLU A 89 -1.14 -2.62 -9.32
N GLN A 90 -0.87 -3.57 -8.42
CA GLN A 90 -1.87 -4.57 -8.01
C GLN A 90 -3.05 -3.95 -7.27
N PHE A 91 -2.77 -3.01 -6.37
CA PHE A 91 -3.82 -2.24 -5.70
C PHE A 91 -4.72 -1.51 -6.71
N THR A 92 -4.12 -0.86 -7.72
CA THR A 92 -4.86 -0.16 -8.78
C THR A 92 -5.74 -1.10 -9.60
N VAL A 93 -5.24 -2.29 -9.94
CA VAL A 93 -6.00 -3.33 -10.65
C VAL A 93 -7.22 -3.76 -9.82
N GLN A 94 -7.05 -4.00 -8.53
CA GLN A 94 -8.16 -4.41 -7.66
C GLN A 94 -9.21 -3.32 -7.49
N MET A 95 -8.80 -2.06 -7.33
CA MET A 95 -9.74 -0.93 -7.29
C MET A 95 -10.53 -0.80 -8.59
N THR A 96 -9.90 -1.07 -9.73
CA THR A 96 -10.58 -1.08 -11.04
C THR A 96 -11.60 -2.22 -11.13
N ARG A 97 -11.23 -3.44 -10.69
CA ARG A 97 -12.15 -4.59 -10.63
C ARG A 97 -13.35 -4.32 -9.74
N LEU A 98 -13.14 -3.74 -8.54
CA LEU A 98 -14.23 -3.35 -7.63
C LEU A 98 -15.16 -2.32 -8.27
N GLY A 99 -14.59 -1.30 -8.95
CA GLY A 99 -15.36 -0.30 -9.66
C GLY A 99 -16.21 -0.89 -10.80
N GLN A 100 -15.66 -1.83 -11.55
CA GLN A 100 -16.39 -2.57 -12.60
C GLN A 100 -17.49 -3.46 -11.99
N ALA A 101 -17.19 -4.21 -10.93
CA ALA A 101 -18.16 -5.04 -10.23
C ALA A 101 -19.35 -4.21 -9.71
N ARG A 102 -19.10 -3.02 -9.15
CA ARG A 102 -20.15 -2.08 -8.72
C ARG A 102 -21.00 -1.56 -9.89
N LYS A 103 -20.39 -1.27 -11.05
CA LYS A 103 -21.15 -0.87 -12.26
C LYS A 103 -22.06 -2.00 -12.74
N VAL A 104 -21.53 -3.22 -12.79
CA VAL A 104 -22.26 -4.41 -13.21
C VAL A 104 -23.39 -4.74 -12.21
N SER A 105 -23.12 -4.70 -10.90
CA SER A 105 -24.17 -4.91 -9.88
C SER A 105 -25.26 -3.85 -9.94
N GLY A 106 -24.92 -2.59 -10.26
CA GLY A 106 -25.89 -1.53 -10.50
C GLY A 106 -26.76 -1.78 -11.74
N GLN A 107 -26.21 -2.37 -12.81
CA GLN A 107 -26.97 -2.78 -13.99
C GLN A 107 -27.94 -3.92 -13.68
N TYR A 108 -27.54 -4.90 -12.86
CA TYR A 108 -28.44 -5.96 -12.41
C TYR A 108 -29.50 -5.46 -11.42
N ALA A 109 -29.17 -4.53 -10.52
CA ALA A 109 -30.18 -3.89 -9.66
C ALA A 109 -31.26 -3.14 -10.48
N GLY A 110 -30.89 -2.59 -11.64
CA GLY A 110 -31.83 -2.06 -12.62
C GLY A 110 -32.66 -3.13 -13.34
N ALA A 111 -32.08 -4.31 -13.61
CA ALA A 111 -32.77 -5.44 -14.23
C ALA A 111 -33.74 -6.18 -13.30
N TYR A 112 -33.52 -6.13 -11.98
CA TYR A 112 -34.41 -6.68 -10.95
C TYR A 112 -35.37 -5.64 -10.34
N ARG A 113 -35.29 -4.35 -10.73
CA ARG A 113 -36.43 -3.44 -10.59
C ARG A 113 -37.52 -3.94 -11.53
N GLN A 114 -38.33 -4.86 -11.03
CA GLN A 114 -39.60 -5.17 -11.67
C GLN A 114 -40.33 -3.84 -11.93
N PRO A 115 -40.82 -3.58 -13.14
CA PRO A 115 -41.87 -2.58 -13.27
C PRO A 115 -42.99 -3.10 -12.39
N THR A 116 -43.34 -2.36 -11.34
CA THR A 116 -44.62 -2.55 -10.68
C THR A 116 -45.69 -2.30 -11.73
N SER A 117 -46.07 -3.36 -12.45
CA SER A 117 -47.36 -3.47 -13.11
C SER A 117 -48.42 -3.55 -12.01
N GLY A 118 -48.60 -2.44 -11.29
CA GLY A 118 -49.74 -2.22 -10.43
C GLY A 118 -50.95 -2.08 -11.35
N GLY A 119 -51.86 -3.03 -11.23
CA GLY A 119 -52.91 -3.31 -12.20
C GLY A 119 -53.73 -2.09 -12.61
N SER A 120 -54.03 -2.04 -13.91
CA SER A 120 -55.27 -1.45 -14.40
C SER A 120 -55.84 -2.40 -15.44
N PHE A 121 -56.61 -3.37 -14.96
CA PHE A 121 -57.64 -4.01 -15.77
C PHE A 121 -58.70 -2.93 -16.02
N ILE A 122 -58.60 -2.21 -17.14
CA ILE A 122 -59.76 -1.49 -17.66
C ILE A 122 -60.64 -2.51 -18.35
N ASP A 123 -61.71 -2.85 -17.63
CA ASP A 123 -62.85 -3.64 -18.05
C ASP A 123 -63.43 -3.13 -19.38
N GLN A 124 -63.32 -3.93 -20.43
CA GLN A 124 -64.11 -3.77 -21.65
C GLN A 124 -65.44 -4.49 -21.47
N ARG A 125 -66.46 -3.81 -20.93
CA ARG A 125 -67.86 -4.26 -21.06
C ARG A 125 -68.84 -3.11 -21.25
N LYS A 126 -69.32 -3.04 -22.50
CA LYS A 126 -70.57 -2.48 -23.06
C LYS A 126 -70.78 -0.97 -23.05
#